data_AF-A0A0H3L3R9-F1
#
_entry.id   AF-A0A0H3L3R9-F1
#
_cell.length_a   1.000
_cell.length_b   1.000
_cell.length_c   1.000
_cell.angle_alpha   90.00
_cell.angle_beta   90.00
_cell.angle_gamma   90.00
#
_symmetry.space_group_name_H-M   'P 1'
#
loop_
_entity.id
_entity.type
_entity.pdbx_description
1 polymer ?
#
loop_
_entity_poly.entity_id
_entity_poly.type
_entity_poly.pdbx_seq_one_letter_code
_entity_poly.pdbx_strand_id
1 'polypeptide(L)'
;MLMCHRRKNHITFEDYNRDGYKDFSIWHLDEGMGTYKIYRLFVFSPADKKFKEMKSTCGDDFVNVKIEGHDLINMIYDDTTPKSCSIPLKSLK
;
A
#
# COMPACT_ATOMS: atom_id res chain seq x y z
N MET A 1 -20.34 -18.11 -16.66
CA MET A 1 -18.91 -18.20 -16.98
C MET A 1 -18.18 -17.22 -16.07
N LEU A 2 -17.59 -17.70 -14.98
CA LEU A 2 -16.74 -16.84 -14.13
C LEU A 2 -15.43 -16.61 -14.89
N MET A 3 -15.21 -15.37 -15.33
CA MET A 3 -13.91 -14.93 -15.84
C MET A 3 -12.96 -14.84 -14.65
N CYS A 4 -12.08 -15.83 -14.48
CA CYS A 4 -10.95 -15.72 -13.54
C CYS A 4 -9.94 -14.74 -14.16
N HIS A 5 -10.10 -13.44 -13.91
CA HIS A 5 -9.14 -12.45 -14.36
C HIS A 5 -7.82 -12.70 -13.61
N ARG A 6 -6.79 -13.17 -14.33
CA ARG A 6 -5.48 -13.42 -13.73
C ARG A 6 -4.86 -12.07 -13.36
N ARG A 7 -5.05 -11.63 -12.11
CA ARG A 7 -4.44 -10.40 -11.60
C ARG A 7 -2.92 -10.52 -11.71
N LYS A 8 -2.32 -9.70 -12.57
CA LYS A 8 -0.87 -9.63 -12.70
C LYS A 8 -0.35 -8.77 -11.56
N ASN A 9 0.13 -9.44 -10.52
CA ASN A 9 0.79 -8.78 -9.41
C ASN A 9 2.17 -8.28 -9.84
N HIS A 10 2.52 -7.10 -9.35
CA HIS A 10 3.85 -6.52 -9.45
C HIS A 10 4.43 -6.42 -8.04
N ILE A 11 5.74 -6.58 -7.93
CA ILE A 11 6.47 -6.46 -6.67
C ILE A 11 7.40 -5.26 -6.77
N THR A 12 7.50 -4.49 -5.70
CA THR A 12 8.39 -3.32 -5.61
C THR A 12 9.12 -3.36 -4.27
N PHE A 13 10.42 -3.09 -4.27
CA PHE A 13 11.29 -3.12 -3.08
C PHE A 13 11.78 -1.71 -2.76
N GLU A 14 11.30 -1.15 -1.66
CA GLU A 14 11.63 0.22 -1.23
C GLU A 14 11.82 0.25 0.28
N ASP A 15 12.30 1.37 0.82
CA ASP A 15 12.32 1.60 2.27
C ASP A 15 11.14 2.54 2.60
N TYR A 16 9.98 1.95 2.91
CA TYR A 16 8.74 2.71 3.04
C TYR A 16 8.72 3.49 4.34
N ASN A 17 9.15 2.89 5.45
CA ASN A 17 9.14 3.51 6.77
C ASN A 17 10.41 4.32 7.09
N ARG A 18 11.41 4.32 6.18
CA ARG A 18 12.70 5.01 6.28
C ARG A 18 13.52 4.59 7.50
N ASP A 19 13.50 3.30 7.83
CA ASP A 19 14.29 2.74 8.93
C ASP A 19 15.65 2.18 8.50
N GLY A 20 15.96 2.22 7.20
CA GLY A 20 17.20 1.73 6.61
C GLY A 20 17.16 0.26 6.18
N TYR A 21 16.06 -0.45 6.43
CA TYR A 21 15.82 -1.80 5.92
C TYR A 21 14.94 -1.77 4.67
N LYS A 22 15.12 -2.75 3.79
CA LYS A 22 14.28 -2.88 2.59
C LYS A 22 12.98 -3.59 2.95
N ASP A 23 11.89 -2.92 2.60
CA ASP A 23 10.52 -3.40 2.61
C ASP A 23 10.13 -3.89 1.22
N PHE A 24 8.90 -4.40 1.10
CA PHE A 24 8.31 -4.63 -0.21
C PHE A 24 6.82 -4.34 -0.25
N SER A 25 6.32 -4.06 -1.45
CA SER A 25 4.90 -4.02 -1.73
C SER A 25 4.54 -4.95 -2.88
N ILE A 26 3.33 -5.49 -2.82
CA ILE A 26 2.69 -6.20 -3.92
C ILE A 26 1.54 -5.33 -4.39
N TRP A 27 1.44 -5.08 -5.69
CA TRP A 27 0.33 -4.29 -6.23
C TRP A 27 -0.24 -4.82 -7.53
N HIS A 28 -1.52 -4.54 -7.75
CA HIS A 28 -2.22 -4.80 -9.01
C HIS A 28 -3.15 -3.63 -9.34
N LEU A 29 -3.65 -3.59 -10.57
CA LEU A 29 -4.68 -2.64 -10.97
C LEU A 29 -6.05 -3.10 -10.46
N ASP A 30 -6.94 -2.16 -10.17
CA ASP A 30 -8.33 -2.44 -9.82
C ASP A 30 -9.07 -3.17 -10.97
N GLU A 31 -10.12 -3.92 -10.63
CA GLU A 31 -10.92 -4.68 -11.60
C GLU A 31 -11.96 -3.83 -12.34
N GLY A 32 -12.05 -2.53 -12.05
CA GLY A 32 -12.90 -1.60 -12.77
C GLY A 32 -12.25 -1.15 -14.07
N MET A 33 -11.84 0.12 -14.14
CA MET A 33 -11.18 0.67 -15.32
C MET A 33 -9.67 0.45 -15.33
N GLY A 34 -9.12 -0.24 -14.32
CA GLY A 34 -7.68 -0.49 -14.20
C GLY A 34 -6.87 0.79 -14.02
N THR A 35 -7.46 1.78 -13.36
CA THR A 35 -6.85 3.11 -13.15
C THR A 35 -6.10 3.19 -11.82
N TYR A 36 -6.52 2.40 -10.84
CA TYR A 36 -6.03 2.48 -9.48
C TYR A 36 -5.11 1.32 -9.16
N LYS A 37 -3.94 1.63 -8.60
CA LYS A 37 -3.05 0.59 -8.06
C LYS A 37 -3.46 0.29 -6.63
N ILE A 38 -3.83 -0.96 -6.38
CA ILE A 38 -4.13 -1.49 -5.06
C ILE A 38 -2.87 -2.17 -4.53
N TYR A 39 -2.41 -1.75 -3.36
CA TYR A 39 -1.17 -2.15 -2.74
C TYR A 39 -1.41 -2.99 -1.48
N ARG A 40 -0.55 -3.99 -1.28
CA ARG A 40 -0.29 -4.63 0.00
C ARG A 40 1.14 -4.28 0.40
N LEU A 41 1.31 -3.68 1.57
CA LEU A 41 2.62 -3.23 2.05
C LEU A 41 3.13 -4.18 3.13
N PHE A 42 4.41 -4.54 3.03
CA PHE A 42 5.08 -5.44 3.95
C PHE A 42 6.35 -4.77 4.44
N VAL A 43 6.34 -4.39 5.72
CA VAL A 43 7.45 -3.68 6.35
C VAL A 43 8.29 -4.66 7.15
N PHE A 44 9.61 -4.60 6.98
CA PHE A 44 10.53 -5.44 7.73
C PHE A 44 10.61 -4.96 9.18
N SER A 45 10.45 -5.88 10.13
CA SER A 45 10.69 -5.62 11.55
C SER A 45 12.04 -6.22 11.94
N PRO A 46 13.07 -5.40 12.22
CA PRO A 46 14.38 -5.90 12.64
C PRO A 46 14.34 -6.67 13.97
N ALA A 47 13.44 -6.27 14.87
CA ALA A 47 13.25 -6.93 16.17
C ALA A 47 12.76 -8.37 16.01
N ASP A 48 11.76 -8.57 15.14
CA ASP A 48 11.14 -9.88 14.93
C ASP A 48 11.80 -10.68 13.79
N LYS A 49 12.69 -10.04 13.01
CA LYS A 49 13.31 -10.54 11.78
C LYS A 49 12.29 -11.06 10.77
N LYS A 50 11.15 -10.37 10.66
CA LYS A 50 10.00 -10.77 9.83
C LYS A 50 9.39 -9.56 9.15
N PHE A 51 8.77 -9.80 8.01
CA PHE A 51 7.90 -8.81 7.37
C PHE A 51 6.52 -8.83 8.00
N LYS A 52 5.99 -7.65 8.31
CA LYS A 52 4.63 -7.44 8.79
C LYS A 52 3.80 -6.79 7.69
N GLU A 53 2.65 -7.38 7.40
CA GLU A 53 1.70 -6.75 6.50
C GLU A 53 1.04 -5.57 7.21
N MET A 54 1.13 -4.40 6.59
CA MET A 54 0.50 -3.19 7.08
C MET A 54 -0.96 -3.17 6.65
N LYS A 55 -1.83 -2.71 7.55
CA LYS A 55 -3.23 -2.40 7.23
C LYS A 55 -3.40 -0.89 7.19
N SER A 56 -4.19 -0.42 6.23
CA SER A 56 -4.56 1.00 6.17
C SER A 56 -5.38 1.36 7.41
N THR A 57 -5.11 2.51 8.00
CA THR A 57 -5.84 3.01 9.19
C THR A 57 -7.05 3.87 8.83
N CYS A 58 -7.26 4.14 7.54
CA CYS A 58 -8.28 5.06 7.03
C CYS A 58 -9.12 4.49 5.89
N GLY A 59 -8.94 3.22 5.57
CA GLY A 59 -9.70 2.49 4.56
C GLY A 59 -9.33 1.01 4.60
N ASP A 60 -9.97 0.20 3.77
CA ASP A 60 -9.72 -1.25 3.74
C ASP A 60 -8.39 -1.59 3.08
N ASP A 61 -8.07 -0.88 1.99
CA ASP A 61 -6.88 -1.11 1.16
C ASP A 61 -5.99 0.14 1.07
N PHE A 62 -4.73 -0.08 0.67
CA PHE A 62 -3.85 0.97 0.21
C PHE A 62 -4.04 1.18 -1.30
N VAL A 63 -4.43 2.37 -1.72
CA VAL A 63 -4.69 2.74 -3.11
C VAL A 63 -3.80 3.91 -3.51
N ASN A 64 -3.13 3.80 -4.66
CA ASN A 64 -2.28 4.86 -5.23
C ASN A 64 -1.28 5.46 -4.23
N VAL A 65 -0.58 4.59 -3.50
CA VAL A 65 0.35 4.98 -2.43
C VAL A 65 1.48 5.86 -2.95
N LYS A 66 1.76 6.94 -2.21
CA LYS A 66 2.92 7.81 -2.41
C LYS A 66 3.57 8.14 -1.07
N ILE A 67 4.87 8.41 -1.08
CA ILE A 67 5.58 8.90 0.11
C ILE A 67 5.81 10.40 -0.07
N GLU A 68 5.34 11.21 0.86
CA GLU A 68 5.53 12.66 0.87
C GLU A 68 6.04 13.10 2.24
N GLY A 69 7.21 13.72 2.30
CA GLY A 69 7.80 14.12 3.58
C GLY A 69 8.02 12.92 4.51
N HIS A 70 7.34 12.90 5.66
CA HIS A 70 7.37 11.82 6.66
C HIS A 70 6.07 11.02 6.72
N ASP A 71 5.26 11.10 5.67
CA ASP A 71 3.96 10.48 5.59
C ASP A 71 3.84 9.60 4.35
N LEU A 72 3.07 8.52 4.49
CA LEU A 72 2.55 7.71 3.41
C LEU A 72 1.15 8.23 3.07
N ILE A 73 1.00 8.74 1.87
CA ILE A 73 -0.27 9.23 1.34
C ILE A 73 -1.00 8.09 0.66
N ASN A 74 -2.16 7.74 1.21
CA ASN A 74 -3.11 6.78 0.66
C ASN A 74 -4.29 7.52 0.02
N MET A 75 -4.78 7.07 -1.13
CA MET A 75 -6.02 7.58 -1.70
C MET A 75 -7.20 6.76 -1.16
N ILE A 76 -8.25 7.44 -0.70
CA ILE A 76 -9.51 6.83 -0.27
C ILE A 76 -10.68 7.48 -1.02
N TYR A 77 -11.79 6.76 -1.11
CA TYR A 77 -13.01 7.27 -1.73
C TYR A 77 -14.07 7.47 -0.65
N ASP A 78 -14.61 8.69 -0.58
CA ASP A 78 -15.82 9.00 0.18
C ASP A 78 -16.92 9.30 -0.85
N ASP A 79 -17.86 8.36 -0.97
CA ASP A 79 -18.77 8.23 -2.11
C ASP A 79 -18.02 8.26 -3.47
N THR A 80 -18.10 9.38 -4.19
CA THR A 80 -17.45 9.58 -5.50
C THR A 80 -16.27 10.55 -5.42
N THR A 81 -15.98 11.10 -4.25
CA THR A 81 -14.94 12.12 -4.07
C THR A 81 -13.63 11.47 -3.62
N PRO A 82 -12.54 11.54 -4.42
CA PRO A 82 -11.24 11.07 -3.98
C PRO A 82 -10.70 11.99 -2.88
N LYS A 83 -10.30 11.40 -1.76
CA LYS A 83 -9.64 12.07 -0.65
C LYS A 83 -8.27 11.44 -0.41
N SER A 84 -7.32 12.24 0.04
CA SER A 84 -6.05 11.72 0.54
C SER A 84 -6.15 11.47 2.04
N CYS A 85 -5.54 10.38 2.47
CA CYS A 85 -5.30 10.04 3.85
C CYS A 85 -3.79 10.02 4.07
N SER A 86 -3.32 10.78 5.07
CA SER A 86 -1.93 10.76 5.47
C SER A 86 -1.73 9.77 6.62
N ILE A 87 -0.79 8.83 6.45
CA ILE A 87 -0.38 7.86 7.44
C ILE A 87 1.07 8.16 7.82
N PRO A 88 1.36 8.58 9.07
CA PRO A 88 2.74 8.85 9.47
C PRO A 88 3.62 7.61 9.31
N LEU A 89 4.81 7.76 8.73
CA LEU A 89 5.72 6.62 8.50
C LEU A 89 6.12 5.91 9.80
N LYS A 90 6.13 6.63 10.92
CA LYS A 90 6.40 6.07 12.25
C LYS A 90 5.36 5.03 12.69
N SER A 91 4.15 5.10 12.14
CA SER A 91 3.08 4.14 12.40
C SER A 91 3.27 2.83 11.61
N LEU A 92 4.26 2.76 10.72
CA LEU A 92 4.60 1.59 9.90
C LEU A 92 5.73 0.74 10.51
N LYS A 93 5.84 0.64 11.84
CA LYS A 93 6.93 -0.09 12.54
C LYS A 93 6.47 -1.39 13.21
#